data_AF-A0A6G1QDI8-F1
#
_entry.id   AF-A0A6G1QDI8-F1
#
_cell.length_a   1.000
_cell.length_b   1.000
_cell.length_c   1.000
_cell.angle_alpha   90.00
_cell.angle_beta   90.00
_cell.angle_gamma   90.00
#
_symmetry.space_group_name_H-M   'P 1'
#
loop_
_entity.id
_entity.type
_entity.pdbx_description
1 polymer ?
#
loop_
_entity_poly.entity_id
_entity_poly.type
_entity_poly.pdbx_seq_one_letter_code
_entity_poly.pdbx_strand_id
1 'polypeptide(L)'
;MGCYKFLKGMMFVFNGIIFLAGAAILGVGIWVKVDSSSILSFLGKIPNVPTELSQVLNVGYLLIAIGVLLVVIGFLGCCGAIRESRCMLLLFFIIVLLVFIAEVAGAIVILVFRPLANQMFTKIGIAAAQNIHTEYGSNSDVTGLWNSAMTTMNCCGFNNATDFVDSPYYKANGDQVPPLCCPGFINPCNITVATNSTITGCFPKIQQLVDNNTVAIVAVALGIAALEVCAMAVSMILFCRIKSMNS
;
A
#
# COMPACT_ATOMS: atom_id res chain seq x y z
N MET A 1 -7.76 40.34 -5.11
CA MET A 1 -8.78 39.29 -5.41
C MET A 1 -8.24 38.10 -6.22
N GLY A 2 -7.27 38.27 -7.13
CA GLY A 2 -6.74 37.16 -7.96
C GLY A 2 -6.11 35.99 -7.18
N CYS A 3 -5.27 36.27 -6.19
CA CYS A 3 -4.60 35.24 -5.39
C CYS A 3 -5.57 34.30 -4.64
N TYR A 4 -6.66 34.83 -4.07
CA TYR A 4 -7.67 34.02 -3.39
C TYR A 4 -8.39 33.05 -4.34
N LYS A 5 -8.79 33.53 -5.53
CA LYS A 5 -9.42 32.69 -6.55
C LYS A 5 -8.46 31.62 -7.08
N PHE A 6 -7.18 31.95 -7.24
CA PHE A 6 -6.14 31.00 -7.64
C PHE A 6 -5.95 29.90 -6.59
N LEU A 7 -5.77 30.26 -5.32
CA LEU A 7 -5.60 29.29 -4.23
C LEU A 7 -6.81 28.36 -4.10
N LYS A 8 -8.03 28.91 -4.21
CA LYS A 8 -9.28 28.13 -4.21
C LYS A 8 -9.35 27.15 -5.39
N GLY A 9 -9.03 27.62 -6.60
CA GLY A 9 -9.00 26.78 -7.80
C GLY A 9 -7.97 25.66 -7.71
N MET A 10 -6.76 25.99 -7.26
CA MET A 10 -5.67 25.04 -7.05
C MET A 10 -6.07 23.97 -6.03
N MET A 11 -6.62 24.36 -4.88
CA MET A 11 -7.08 23.44 -3.84
C MET A 11 -8.19 22.51 -4.36
N PHE A 12 -9.12 23.02 -5.17
CA PHE A 12 -10.16 22.19 -5.78
C PHE A 12 -9.59 21.15 -6.76
N VAL A 13 -8.68 21.56 -7.65
CA VAL A 13 -8.11 20.66 -8.67
C VAL A 13 -7.26 19.57 -8.01
N PHE A 14 -6.33 19.92 -7.13
CA PHE A 14 -5.46 18.92 -6.49
C PHE A 14 -6.23 17.95 -5.60
N ASN A 15 -7.17 18.43 -4.77
CA ASN A 15 -7.98 17.54 -3.94
C ASN A 15 -8.95 16.70 -4.78
N GLY A 16 -9.36 17.18 -5.95
CA GLY A 16 -10.20 16.42 -6.89
C GLY A 16 -9.44 15.23 -7.48
N ILE A 17 -8.18 15.44 -7.85
CA ILE A 17 -7.29 14.35 -8.30
C ILE A 17 -7.08 13.34 -7.18
N ILE A 18 -6.80 13.80 -5.95
CA ILE A 18 -6.63 12.94 -4.77
C ILE A 18 -7.89 12.11 -4.50
N PHE A 19 -9.07 12.72 -4.61
CA PHE A 19 -10.35 12.02 -4.45
C PHE A 19 -10.53 10.89 -5.47
N LEU A 20 -10.27 11.17 -6.75
CA LEU A 20 -10.38 10.17 -7.81
C LEU A 20 -9.37 9.03 -7.65
N ALA A 21 -8.12 9.36 -7.31
CA ALA A 21 -7.09 8.37 -7.02
C ALA A 21 -7.47 7.53 -5.79
N GLY A 22 -7.97 8.15 -4.73
CA GLY A 22 -8.46 7.46 -3.53
C GLY A 22 -9.62 6.52 -3.84
N ALA A 23 -10.57 6.94 -4.69
CA ALA A 23 -11.69 6.10 -5.11
C ALA A 23 -11.22 4.89 -5.92
N ALA A 24 -10.24 5.06 -6.81
CA ALA A 24 -9.63 3.96 -7.55
C ALA A 24 -8.91 2.97 -6.63
N ILE A 25 -8.08 3.47 -5.69
CA ILE A 25 -7.38 2.65 -4.70
C ILE A 25 -8.38 1.90 -3.81
N LEU A 26 -9.44 2.56 -3.36
CA LEU A 26 -10.51 1.95 -2.59
C LEU A 26 -11.21 0.83 -3.38
N GLY A 27 -11.51 1.06 -4.66
CA GLY A 27 -12.09 0.06 -5.54
C GLY A 27 -11.21 -1.18 -5.68
N VAL A 28 -9.90 -0.98 -5.90
CA VAL A 28 -8.92 -2.08 -5.94
C VAL A 28 -8.82 -2.80 -4.59
N GLY A 29 -8.82 -2.06 -3.47
CA GLY A 29 -8.79 -2.65 -2.13
C GLY A 29 -10.01 -3.52 -1.84
N ILE A 30 -11.20 -3.06 -2.21
CA ILE A 30 -12.45 -3.82 -2.09
C ILE A 30 -12.41 -5.04 -3.01
N TRP A 31 -11.98 -4.90 -4.26
CA TRP A 31 -11.83 -6.01 -5.20
C TRP A 31 -10.94 -7.11 -4.61
N VAL A 32 -9.73 -6.75 -4.18
CA VAL A 32 -8.80 -7.67 -3.51
C VAL A 32 -9.46 -8.34 -2.30
N LYS A 33 -10.21 -7.60 -1.50
CA LYS A 33 -10.83 -8.13 -0.28
C LYS A 33 -12.01 -9.06 -0.54
N VAL A 34 -12.87 -8.73 -1.50
CA VAL A 34 -14.06 -9.51 -1.86
C VAL A 34 -13.64 -10.84 -2.47
N ASP A 35 -12.63 -10.84 -3.33
CA ASP A 35 -12.06 -12.07 -3.88
C ASP A 35 -11.34 -12.88 -2.79
N SER A 36 -10.75 -12.22 -1.79
CA SER A 36 -10.17 -12.87 -0.60
C SER A 36 -11.21 -13.37 0.43
N SER A 37 -12.51 -13.15 0.24
CA SER A 37 -13.52 -13.43 1.26
C SER A 37 -13.73 -14.93 1.56
N SER A 38 -13.23 -15.83 0.71
CA SER A 38 -13.14 -17.26 0.99
C SER A 38 -12.09 -17.64 2.05
N ILE A 39 -11.18 -16.72 2.40
CA ILE A 39 -10.05 -16.94 3.34
C ILE A 39 -10.41 -16.52 4.77
N LEU A 40 -11.36 -15.58 4.96
CA LEU A 40 -11.71 -15.07 6.29
C LEU A 40 -12.47 -16.09 7.14
N SER A 41 -13.08 -17.11 6.52
CA SER A 41 -13.71 -18.25 7.20
C SER A 41 -12.69 -19.24 7.80
N PHE A 42 -11.42 -19.18 7.40
CA PHE A 42 -10.36 -20.06 7.91
C PHE A 42 -9.50 -19.44 9.02
N LEU A 43 -9.45 -18.12 9.16
CA LEU A 43 -8.61 -17.42 10.16
C LEU A 43 -9.24 -17.29 11.56
N GLY A 44 -10.48 -17.75 11.76
CA GLY A 44 -11.14 -17.79 13.08
C GLY A 44 -10.62 -18.86 14.05
N LYS A 45 -9.49 -19.53 13.76
CA LYS A 45 -8.99 -20.70 14.52
C LYS A 45 -7.50 -20.65 14.90
N ILE A 46 -6.97 -19.50 15.32
CA ILE A 46 -5.64 -19.45 15.95
C ILE A 46 -5.72 -18.74 17.31
N PRO A 47 -5.48 -19.44 18.43
CA PRO A 47 -5.39 -18.81 19.74
C PRO A 47 -4.02 -18.14 19.93
N ASN A 48 -4.01 -16.98 20.58
CA ASN A 48 -2.83 -16.28 21.15
C ASN A 48 -2.03 -15.31 20.26
N VAL A 49 -2.66 -14.59 19.33
CA VAL A 49 -2.14 -13.33 18.77
C VAL A 49 -3.22 -12.27 18.96
N PRO A 50 -2.92 -11.01 19.36
CA PRO A 50 -3.94 -9.96 19.40
C PRO A 50 -4.63 -9.88 18.04
N THR A 51 -5.88 -10.33 18.01
CA THR A 51 -6.69 -10.62 16.82
C THR A 51 -6.90 -9.41 15.92
N GLU A 52 -6.66 -8.21 16.46
CA GLU A 52 -6.80 -6.95 15.75
C GLU A 52 -5.63 -6.66 14.81
N LEU A 53 -4.40 -7.08 15.15
CA LEU A 53 -3.23 -6.76 14.32
C LEU A 53 -3.14 -7.69 13.09
N SER A 54 -3.55 -8.95 13.22
CA SER A 54 -3.55 -9.92 12.11
C SER A 54 -4.56 -9.57 11.01
N GLN A 55 -5.65 -8.85 11.34
CA GLN A 55 -6.61 -8.34 10.36
C GLN A 55 -6.11 -7.07 9.66
N VAL A 56 -5.40 -6.19 10.38
CA VAL A 56 -4.81 -4.95 9.83
C VAL A 56 -3.65 -5.23 8.87
N LEU A 57 -2.97 -6.37 9.01
CA LEU A 57 -1.83 -6.77 8.18
C LEU A 57 -2.22 -7.38 6.81
N ASN A 58 -3.50 -7.42 6.46
CA ASN A 58 -3.92 -7.79 5.11
C ASN A 58 -3.78 -6.58 4.17
N VAL A 59 -2.99 -6.75 3.11
CA VAL A 59 -2.78 -5.76 2.05
C VAL A 59 -4.11 -5.16 1.57
N GLY A 60 -5.16 -5.97 1.40
CA GLY A 60 -6.49 -5.47 1.00
C GLY A 60 -7.12 -4.49 1.98
N TYR A 61 -7.05 -4.75 3.29
CA TYR A 61 -7.57 -3.81 4.30
C TYR A 61 -6.75 -2.52 4.38
N LEU A 62 -5.44 -2.60 4.17
CA LEU A 62 -4.57 -1.43 4.11
C LEU A 62 -4.90 -0.55 2.89
N LEU A 63 -5.11 -1.15 1.71
CA LEU A 63 -5.59 -0.43 0.52
C LEU A 63 -6.95 0.24 0.76
N ILE A 64 -7.90 -0.47 1.40
CA ILE A 64 -9.21 0.11 1.75
C ILE A 64 -9.04 1.29 2.71
N ALA A 65 -8.24 1.14 3.77
CA ALA A 65 -8.03 2.19 4.76
C ALA A 65 -7.40 3.45 4.14
N ILE A 66 -6.35 3.30 3.34
CA ILE A 66 -5.73 4.41 2.60
C ILE A 66 -6.72 5.02 1.60
N GLY A 67 -7.43 4.19 0.84
CA GLY A 67 -8.41 4.64 -0.15
C GLY A 67 -9.53 5.48 0.49
N VAL A 68 -10.12 5.02 1.59
CA VAL A 68 -11.12 5.77 2.36
C VAL A 68 -10.54 7.09 2.86
N LEU A 69 -9.34 7.08 3.44
CA LEU A 69 -8.68 8.29 3.95
C LEU A 69 -8.50 9.33 2.83
N LEU A 70 -7.98 8.93 1.66
CA LEU A 70 -7.79 9.81 0.51
C LEU A 70 -9.11 10.34 -0.04
N VAL A 71 -10.16 9.51 -0.11
CA VAL A 71 -11.51 9.93 -0.51
C VAL A 71 -12.07 10.97 0.46
N VAL A 72 -11.96 10.76 1.77
CA VAL A 72 -12.45 11.69 2.79
C VAL A 72 -11.70 13.03 2.72
N ILE A 73 -10.36 12.99 2.70
CA ILE A 73 -9.53 14.20 2.61
C ILE A 73 -9.81 14.96 1.31
N GLY A 74 -9.84 14.25 0.17
CA GLY A 74 -10.13 14.84 -1.13
C GLY A 74 -11.52 15.48 -1.21
N PHE A 75 -12.54 14.81 -0.65
CA PHE A 75 -13.90 15.34 -0.57
C PHE A 75 -13.98 16.60 0.29
N LEU A 76 -13.41 16.56 1.50
CA LEU A 76 -13.38 17.71 2.41
C LEU A 76 -12.62 18.90 1.81
N GLY A 77 -11.48 18.65 1.15
CA GLY A 77 -10.70 19.67 0.47
C GLY A 77 -11.47 20.33 -0.69
N CYS A 78 -12.09 19.52 -1.56
CA CYS A 78 -12.90 20.03 -2.68
C CYS A 78 -14.14 20.78 -2.22
N CYS A 79 -14.96 20.16 -1.38
CA CYS A 79 -16.21 20.75 -0.89
C CYS A 79 -15.95 21.94 0.03
N GLY A 80 -14.91 21.89 0.87
CA GLY A 80 -14.49 23.01 1.72
C GLY A 80 -14.10 24.23 0.91
N ALA A 81 -13.34 24.03 -0.19
CA ALA A 81 -12.97 25.11 -1.10
C ALA A 81 -14.20 25.68 -1.84
N ILE A 82 -15.03 24.83 -2.46
CA ILE A 82 -16.19 25.28 -3.25
C ILE A 82 -17.25 25.97 -2.39
N ARG A 83 -17.70 25.28 -1.33
CA ARG A 83 -18.81 25.72 -0.47
C ARG A 83 -18.40 26.81 0.52
N GLU A 84 -17.10 27.17 0.56
CA GLU A 84 -16.54 28.13 1.51
C GLU A 84 -16.93 27.80 2.96
N SER A 85 -17.00 26.50 3.27
CA SER A 85 -17.42 26.02 4.58
C SER A 85 -16.22 25.95 5.52
N ARG A 86 -16.22 26.83 6.52
CA ARG A 86 -15.18 26.89 7.56
C ARG A 86 -15.00 25.56 8.30
N CYS A 87 -16.10 24.87 8.60
CA CYS A 87 -16.06 23.59 9.29
C CYS A 87 -15.35 22.51 8.45
N MET A 88 -15.66 22.43 7.15
CA MET A 88 -15.01 21.47 6.24
C MET A 88 -13.52 21.76 6.06
N LEU A 89 -13.13 23.03 5.93
CA LEU A 89 -11.71 23.43 5.85
C LEU A 89 -10.94 23.11 7.14
N LEU A 90 -11.57 23.31 8.29
CA LEU A 90 -10.97 22.97 9.59
C LEU A 90 -10.81 21.46 9.75
N LEU A 91 -11.82 20.67 9.38
CA LEU A 91 -11.73 19.20 9.40
C LEU A 91 -10.64 18.69 8.45
N PHE A 92 -10.55 19.24 7.23
CA PHE A 92 -9.47 18.96 6.30
C PHE A 92 -8.10 19.25 6.93
N PHE A 93 -7.93 20.42 7.55
CA PHE A 93 -6.69 20.78 8.23
C PHE A 93 -6.33 19.81 9.36
N ILE A 94 -7.29 19.46 10.22
CA ILE A 94 -7.06 18.55 11.34
C ILE A 94 -6.64 17.15 10.85
N ILE A 95 -7.32 16.62 9.83
CA ILE A 95 -6.98 15.29 9.30
C ILE A 95 -5.58 15.30 8.67
N VAL A 96 -5.26 16.30 7.84
CA VAL A 96 -3.92 16.40 7.23
C VAL A 96 -2.83 16.58 8.29
N LEU A 97 -3.10 17.35 9.35
CA LEU A 97 -2.18 17.49 10.48
C LEU A 97 -1.92 16.15 11.19
N LEU A 98 -2.97 15.33 11.39
CA LEU A 98 -2.82 14.01 12.00
C LEU A 98 -2.01 13.07 11.09
N VAL A 99 -2.21 13.13 9.77
CA VAL A 99 -1.41 12.36 8.81
C VAL A 99 0.05 12.79 8.88
N PHE A 100 0.35 14.09 8.84
CA PHE A 100 1.71 14.61 8.97
C PHE A 100 2.41 14.14 10.25
N ILE A 101 1.71 14.19 11.40
CA ILE A 101 2.24 13.69 12.67
C ILE A 101 2.52 12.19 12.59
N ALA A 102 1.62 11.40 11.98
CA ALA A 102 1.79 9.97 11.80
C ALA A 102 2.97 9.64 10.87
N GLU A 103 3.17 10.41 9.79
CA GLU A 103 4.32 10.25 8.88
C GLU A 103 5.65 10.50 9.60
N VAL A 104 5.74 11.60 10.36
CA VAL A 104 6.94 11.92 11.16
C VAL A 104 7.20 10.86 12.23
N ALA A 105 6.16 10.43 12.95
CA ALA A 105 6.28 9.36 13.94
C ALA A 105 6.72 8.03 13.30
N GLY A 106 6.14 7.66 12.15
CA GLY A 106 6.52 6.48 11.39
C GLY A 106 7.97 6.52 10.94
N ALA A 107 8.43 7.66 10.42
CA ALA A 107 9.83 7.87 10.02
C ALA A 107 10.77 7.71 11.23
N ILE A 108 10.44 8.31 12.37
CA ILE A 108 11.23 8.15 13.61
C ILE A 108 11.28 6.69 14.04
N VAL A 109 10.14 5.98 14.03
CA VAL A 109 10.09 4.56 14.43
C VAL A 109 10.97 3.70 13.54
N ILE A 110 10.89 3.88 12.22
CA ILE A 110 11.70 3.11 11.25
C ILE A 110 13.20 3.39 11.45
N LEU A 111 13.58 4.64 11.68
CA LEU A 111 14.98 5.05 11.82
C LEU A 111 15.61 4.65 13.16
N VAL A 112 14.87 4.83 14.25
CA VAL A 112 15.36 4.60 15.63
C VAL A 112 15.22 3.13 16.01
N PHE A 113 14.09 2.48 15.68
CA PHE A 113 13.78 1.12 16.06
C PHE A 113 13.94 0.13 14.90
N ARG A 114 15.11 0.14 14.25
CA ARG A 114 15.50 -0.86 13.23
C ARG A 114 15.18 -2.32 13.61
N PRO A 115 15.47 -2.82 14.83
CA PRO A 115 15.14 -4.20 15.18
C PRO A 115 13.63 -4.48 15.18
N LEU A 116 12.79 -3.50 15.57
CA LEU A 116 11.34 -3.65 15.55
C LEU A 116 10.80 -3.67 14.11
N ALA A 117 11.32 -2.78 13.26
CA ALA A 117 11.00 -2.76 11.83
C ALA A 117 11.33 -4.10 11.16
N ASN A 118 12.52 -4.65 11.42
CA ASN A 118 12.93 -5.95 10.90
C ASN A 118 11.99 -7.08 11.35
N GLN A 119 11.57 -7.09 12.63
CA GLN A 119 10.60 -8.08 13.11
C GLN A 119 9.25 -7.99 12.40
N MET A 120 8.76 -6.78 12.11
CA MET A 120 7.53 -6.59 11.35
C MET A 120 7.68 -7.11 9.92
N PHE A 121 8.78 -6.78 9.23
CA PHE A 121 9.06 -7.30 7.89
C PHE A 121 9.13 -8.82 7.86
N THR A 122 9.78 -9.46 8.85
CA THR A 122 9.83 -10.92 8.94
C THR A 122 8.44 -11.53 9.11
N LYS A 123 7.58 -10.94 9.95
CA LYS A 123 6.20 -11.43 10.13
C LYS A 123 5.39 -11.32 8.85
N ILE A 124 5.53 -10.21 8.12
CA ILE A 124 4.90 -10.01 6.81
C ILE A 124 5.41 -11.08 5.83
N GLY A 125 6.73 -11.35 5.84
CA GLY A 125 7.31 -12.35 4.95
C GLY A 125 6.87 -13.77 5.22
N ILE A 126 6.74 -14.16 6.49
CA ILE A 126 6.19 -15.46 6.88
C ILE A 126 4.73 -15.57 6.40
N ALA A 127 3.92 -14.52 6.61
CA ALA A 127 2.52 -14.53 6.17
C ALA A 127 2.39 -14.60 4.64
N ALA A 128 3.25 -13.89 3.90
CA ALA A 128 3.26 -13.89 2.45
C ALA A 128 3.72 -15.25 1.87
N ALA A 129 4.80 -15.82 2.40
CA ALA A 129 5.25 -17.16 2.01
C ALA A 129 4.19 -18.22 2.35
N GLN A 130 3.55 -18.12 3.51
CA GLN A 130 2.45 -19.01 3.90
C GLN A 130 1.26 -18.89 2.92
N ASN A 131 0.92 -17.67 2.49
CA ASN A 131 -0.14 -17.45 1.52
C ASN A 131 0.17 -18.12 0.16
N ILE A 132 1.42 -18.06 -0.30
CA ILE A 132 1.87 -18.83 -1.48
C ILE A 132 1.67 -20.33 -1.23
N HIS A 133 2.20 -20.84 -0.12
CA HIS A 133 2.16 -22.25 0.21
C HIS A 133 0.72 -22.81 0.32
N THR A 134 -0.27 -22.03 0.76
CA THR A 134 -1.63 -22.54 0.95
C THR A 134 -2.58 -22.26 -0.21
N GLU A 135 -2.44 -21.11 -0.88
CA GLU A 135 -3.46 -20.62 -1.82
C GLU A 135 -2.98 -20.66 -3.28
N TYR A 136 -1.67 -20.62 -3.54
CA TYR A 136 -1.15 -20.53 -4.91
C TYR A 136 -1.40 -21.82 -5.70
N GLY A 137 -2.08 -21.71 -6.83
CA GLY A 137 -2.58 -22.81 -7.66
C GLY A 137 -3.97 -23.33 -7.30
N SER A 138 -4.46 -23.05 -6.08
CA SER A 138 -5.83 -23.40 -5.65
C SER A 138 -6.80 -22.23 -5.90
N ASN A 139 -6.36 -21.02 -5.57
CA ASN A 139 -7.11 -19.80 -5.75
C ASN A 139 -6.57 -19.03 -6.97
N SER A 140 -7.43 -18.85 -7.99
CA SER A 140 -7.06 -18.16 -9.24
C SER A 140 -6.66 -16.70 -9.03
N ASP A 141 -7.27 -16.03 -8.06
CA ASP A 141 -7.05 -14.60 -7.80
C ASP A 141 -5.71 -14.39 -7.08
N VAL A 142 -5.42 -15.23 -6.07
CA VAL A 142 -4.11 -15.24 -5.40
C VAL A 142 -3.00 -15.61 -6.39
N THR A 143 -3.25 -16.61 -7.24
CA THR A 143 -2.31 -17.01 -8.29
C THR A 143 -2.07 -15.88 -9.29
N GLY A 144 -3.14 -15.19 -9.72
CA GLY A 144 -3.07 -14.05 -10.63
C GLY A 144 -2.31 -12.86 -10.03
N LEU A 145 -2.56 -12.54 -8.76
CA LEU A 145 -1.87 -11.47 -8.05
C LEU A 145 -0.37 -11.75 -7.94
N TRP A 146 0.01 -12.97 -7.52
CA TRP A 146 1.41 -13.37 -7.44
C TRP A 146 2.08 -13.41 -8.82
N ASN A 147 1.40 -13.91 -9.85
CA ASN A 147 1.93 -13.89 -11.22
C ASN A 147 2.18 -12.47 -11.72
N SER A 148 1.24 -11.55 -11.46
CA SER A 148 1.39 -10.14 -11.83
C SER A 148 2.57 -9.50 -11.08
N ALA A 149 2.68 -9.74 -9.76
CA ALA A 149 3.78 -9.23 -8.95
C ALA A 149 5.14 -9.77 -9.42
N MET A 150 5.26 -11.09 -9.61
CA MET A 150 6.47 -11.75 -10.10
C MET A 150 6.88 -11.27 -11.50
N THR A 151 5.92 -11.10 -12.41
CA THR A 151 6.18 -10.59 -13.78
C THR A 151 6.63 -9.13 -13.74
N THR A 152 5.95 -8.29 -12.96
CA THR A 152 6.25 -6.85 -12.88
C THR A 152 7.63 -6.58 -12.29
N MET A 153 8.01 -7.37 -11.28
CA MET A 153 9.23 -7.17 -10.51
C MET A 153 10.39 -8.06 -10.97
N ASN A 154 10.12 -8.98 -11.90
CA ASN A 154 11.05 -10.01 -12.38
C ASN A 154 11.73 -10.77 -11.22
N CYS A 155 10.90 -11.33 -10.35
CA CYS A 155 11.28 -12.05 -9.12
C CYS A 155 10.44 -13.32 -8.96
N CYS A 156 10.86 -14.22 -8.07
CA CYS A 156 10.17 -15.50 -7.83
C CYS A 156 9.97 -15.78 -6.34
N GLY A 157 8.70 -15.96 -5.94
CA GLY A 157 8.32 -16.19 -4.54
C GLY A 157 8.54 -14.95 -3.67
N PHE A 158 8.25 -15.05 -2.38
CA PHE A 158 8.49 -13.94 -1.47
C PHE A 158 9.97 -13.84 -1.11
N ASN A 159 10.56 -14.89 -0.55
CA ASN A 159 11.98 -15.00 -0.24
C ASN A 159 12.76 -15.65 -1.38
N ASN A 160 12.22 -16.72 -1.97
CA ASN A 160 12.81 -17.46 -3.08
C ASN A 160 11.79 -18.46 -3.68
N ALA A 161 12.23 -19.25 -4.67
CA ALA A 161 11.41 -20.28 -5.30
C ALA A 161 10.95 -21.41 -4.34
N THR A 162 11.59 -21.59 -3.18
CA THR A 162 11.21 -22.64 -2.21
C THR A 162 9.89 -22.34 -1.52
N ASP A 163 9.43 -21.09 -1.55
CA ASP A 163 8.10 -20.72 -1.02
C ASP A 163 6.95 -21.44 -1.74
N PHE A 164 7.19 -21.97 -2.95
CA PHE A 164 6.22 -22.76 -3.71
C PHE A 164 6.23 -24.25 -3.38
N VAL A 165 7.24 -24.77 -2.68
CA VAL A 165 7.31 -26.19 -2.32
C VAL A 165 6.06 -26.54 -1.51
N ASP A 166 5.47 -27.69 -1.79
CA ASP A 166 4.23 -28.17 -1.16
C ASP A 166 2.96 -27.35 -1.40
N SER A 167 3.03 -26.28 -2.21
CA SER A 167 1.86 -25.52 -2.64
C SER A 167 0.89 -26.37 -3.48
N PRO A 168 -0.39 -25.99 -3.57
CA PRO A 168 -1.35 -26.65 -4.46
C PRO A 168 -0.86 -26.75 -5.90
N TYR A 169 -0.22 -25.69 -6.42
CA TYR A 169 0.40 -25.70 -7.75
C TYR A 169 1.52 -26.76 -7.86
N TYR A 170 2.45 -26.76 -6.90
CA TYR A 170 3.60 -27.68 -6.91
C TYR A 170 3.17 -29.15 -6.94
N LYS A 171 2.17 -29.50 -6.12
CA LYS A 171 1.59 -30.85 -6.07
C LYS A 171 0.83 -31.21 -7.34
N ALA A 172 0.09 -30.27 -7.93
CA ALA A 172 -0.68 -30.49 -9.16
C ALA A 172 0.22 -30.63 -10.40
N ASN A 173 1.39 -30.00 -10.40
CA ASN A 173 2.30 -29.93 -11.55
C ASN A 173 3.51 -30.88 -11.45
N GLY A 174 3.45 -31.89 -10.57
CA GLY A 174 4.48 -32.93 -10.48
C GLY A 174 5.81 -32.38 -9.96
N ASP A 175 5.79 -31.68 -8.83
CA ASP A 175 6.94 -31.11 -8.15
C ASP A 175 7.65 -29.98 -8.92
N GLN A 176 6.87 -29.23 -9.70
CA GLN A 176 7.32 -28.10 -10.49
C GLN A 176 6.90 -26.77 -9.87
N VAL A 177 7.78 -25.78 -9.95
CA VAL A 177 7.46 -24.40 -9.56
C VAL A 177 6.96 -23.62 -10.78
N PRO A 178 6.33 -22.45 -10.59
CA PRO A 178 5.78 -21.67 -11.71
C PRO A 178 6.85 -21.37 -12.78
N PRO A 179 6.55 -21.48 -14.08
CA PRO A 179 7.52 -21.21 -15.15
C PRO A 179 8.15 -19.82 -15.10
N LEU A 180 7.46 -18.84 -14.50
CA LEU A 180 7.96 -17.48 -14.26
C LEU A 180 9.23 -17.44 -13.38
N CYS A 181 9.44 -18.49 -12.58
CA CYS A 181 10.59 -18.65 -11.72
C CYS A 181 11.82 -19.23 -12.44
N CYS A 182 11.69 -19.69 -13.68
CA CYS A 182 12.79 -20.22 -14.47
C CYS A 182 13.17 -19.27 -15.61
N PRO A 183 14.48 -19.14 -15.92
CA PRO A 183 14.93 -18.34 -17.05
C PRO A 183 14.37 -18.91 -18.36
N GLY A 184 13.79 -18.04 -19.20
CA GLY A 184 13.25 -18.44 -20.50
C GLY A 184 11.92 -19.21 -20.46
N PHE A 185 11.21 -19.21 -19.32
CA PHE A 185 9.93 -19.91 -19.13
C PHE A 185 9.99 -21.41 -19.50
N ILE A 186 11.14 -22.05 -19.22
CA ILE A 186 11.36 -23.46 -19.55
C ILE A 186 10.40 -24.33 -18.73
N ASN A 187 9.77 -25.28 -19.42
CA ASN A 187 8.97 -26.34 -18.80
C ASN A 187 9.60 -27.70 -19.16
N PRO A 188 10.01 -28.53 -18.19
CA PRO A 188 9.72 -28.44 -16.75
C PRO A 188 10.62 -27.46 -16.00
N CYS A 189 10.02 -26.66 -15.10
CA CYS A 189 10.72 -25.78 -14.17
C CYS A 189 10.83 -26.45 -12.79
N ASN A 190 11.97 -27.11 -12.54
CA ASN A 190 12.25 -27.73 -11.24
C ASN A 190 12.88 -26.72 -10.27
N ILE A 191 12.73 -26.98 -8.96
CA ILE A 191 13.26 -26.11 -7.90
C ILE A 191 14.77 -25.86 -8.02
N THR A 192 15.54 -26.84 -8.48
CA THR A 192 16.99 -26.73 -8.68
C THR A 192 17.34 -25.74 -9.79
N VAL A 193 16.56 -25.72 -10.87
CA VAL A 193 16.73 -24.76 -11.98
C VAL A 193 16.33 -23.35 -11.52
N ALA A 194 15.22 -23.23 -10.80
CA ALA A 194 14.77 -21.94 -10.26
C ALA A 194 15.77 -21.36 -9.24
N THR A 195 16.36 -22.20 -8.39
CA THR A 195 17.33 -21.76 -7.35
C THR A 195 18.71 -21.42 -7.94
N ASN A 196 19.13 -22.10 -9.02
CA ASN A 196 20.36 -21.76 -9.75
C ASN A 196 20.18 -20.57 -10.71
N SER A 197 18.98 -20.04 -10.84
CA SER A 197 18.70 -18.89 -11.70
C SER A 197 19.17 -17.58 -11.04
N THR A 198 19.35 -16.54 -11.85
CA THR A 198 19.63 -15.18 -11.35
C THR A 198 18.37 -14.49 -10.80
N ILE A 199 17.21 -15.17 -10.80
CA ILE A 199 15.93 -14.63 -10.35
C ILE A 199 15.85 -14.77 -8.84
N THR A 200 15.95 -13.64 -8.14
CA THR A 200 15.85 -13.60 -6.67
C THR A 200 14.40 -13.54 -6.21
N GLY A 201 14.17 -13.75 -4.91
CA GLY A 201 12.86 -13.50 -4.30
C GLY A 201 12.40 -12.06 -4.42
N CYS A 202 11.09 -11.84 -4.37
CA CYS A 202 10.53 -10.51 -4.50
C CYS A 202 10.92 -9.59 -3.33
N PHE A 203 11.03 -10.10 -2.11
CA PHE A 203 11.50 -9.33 -0.95
C PHE A 203 12.95 -8.82 -1.11
N PRO A 204 13.96 -9.68 -1.37
CA PRO A 204 15.32 -9.19 -1.60
C PRO A 204 15.42 -8.30 -2.84
N LYS A 205 14.60 -8.54 -3.87
CA LYS A 205 14.52 -7.65 -5.04
C LYS A 205 14.00 -6.26 -4.69
N ILE A 206 12.96 -6.18 -3.84
CA ILE A 206 12.42 -4.91 -3.31
C ILE A 206 13.49 -4.21 -2.47
N GLN A 207 14.21 -4.92 -1.59
CA GLN A 207 15.30 -4.33 -0.82
C GLN A 207 16.36 -3.72 -1.74
N GLN A 208 16.79 -4.46 -2.77
CA GLN A 208 17.75 -3.95 -3.75
C GLN A 208 17.22 -2.70 -4.49
N LEU A 209 15.94 -2.67 -4.84
CA LEU A 209 15.32 -1.50 -5.47
C LEU A 209 15.24 -0.31 -4.52
N VAL A 210 14.91 -0.53 -3.25
CA VAL A 210 14.90 0.51 -2.23
C VAL A 210 16.31 1.08 -2.06
N ASP A 211 17.32 0.23 -1.90
CA ASP A 211 18.71 0.67 -1.72
C ASP A 211 19.18 1.49 -2.91
N ASN A 212 18.96 0.99 -4.14
CA ASN A 212 19.34 1.68 -5.38
C ASN A 212 18.60 3.01 -5.59
N ASN A 213 17.37 3.14 -5.09
CA ASN A 213 16.53 4.32 -5.30
C ASN A 213 16.32 5.13 -4.01
N THR A 214 17.14 4.93 -2.98
CA THR A 214 16.96 5.56 -1.66
C THR A 214 16.81 7.08 -1.77
N VAL A 215 17.63 7.72 -2.61
CA VAL A 215 17.59 9.18 -2.82
C VAL A 215 16.23 9.63 -3.37
N ALA A 216 15.70 8.92 -4.37
CA ALA A 216 14.41 9.23 -4.97
C ALA A 216 13.26 9.03 -3.97
N ILE A 217 13.30 7.94 -3.20
CA ILE A 217 12.29 7.64 -2.17
C ILE A 217 12.27 8.74 -1.10
N VAL A 218 13.43 9.13 -0.59
CA VAL A 218 13.55 10.21 0.40
C VAL A 218 13.07 11.54 -0.19
N ALA A 219 13.41 11.84 -1.44
CA ALA A 219 12.95 13.06 -2.11
C ALA A 219 11.42 13.10 -2.26
N VAL A 220 10.79 11.98 -2.63
CA VAL A 220 9.33 11.86 -2.70
C VAL A 220 8.70 12.06 -1.33
N ALA A 221 9.23 11.42 -0.27
CA ALA A 221 8.73 11.58 1.09
C ALA A 221 8.79 13.03 1.59
N LEU A 222 9.92 13.73 1.36
CA LEU A 222 10.05 15.15 1.68
C LEU A 222 9.09 16.03 0.85
N GLY A 223 8.86 15.66 -0.41
CA GLY A 223 7.90 16.34 -1.28
C GLY A 223 6.47 16.22 -0.77
N ILE A 224 6.06 15.03 -0.31
CA ILE A 224 4.75 14.79 0.29
C ILE A 224 4.59 15.65 1.56
N ALA A 225 5.54 15.58 2.48
CA ALA A 225 5.54 16.39 3.70
C ALA A 225 5.42 17.90 3.41
N ALA A 226 6.15 18.40 2.40
CA ALA A 226 6.05 19.80 1.97
C ALA A 226 4.66 20.14 1.40
N LEU A 227 4.07 19.25 0.58
CA LEU A 227 2.73 19.43 0.03
C LEU A 227 1.67 19.45 1.13
N GLU A 228 1.78 18.63 2.16
CA GLU A 228 0.87 18.63 3.30
C GLU A 228 0.93 19.95 4.06
N VAL A 229 2.13 20.46 4.34
CA VAL A 229 2.32 21.77 5.00
C VAL A 229 1.73 22.89 4.15
N CYS A 230 1.96 22.87 2.83
CA CYS A 230 1.34 23.83 1.92
C CYS A 230 -0.19 23.73 1.93
N ALA A 231 -0.75 22.52 1.91
CA ALA A 231 -2.21 22.30 1.95
C ALA A 231 -2.82 22.82 3.26
N MET A 232 -2.16 22.56 4.40
CA MET A 232 -2.54 23.09 5.70
C MET A 232 -2.52 24.62 5.73
N ALA A 233 -1.45 25.24 5.21
CA ALA A 233 -1.34 26.68 5.11
C ALA A 233 -2.45 27.30 4.25
N VAL A 234 -2.71 26.73 3.06
CA VAL A 234 -3.78 27.20 2.17
C VAL A 234 -5.15 27.04 2.83
N SER A 235 -5.42 25.91 3.49
CA SER A 235 -6.68 25.71 4.22
C SER A 235 -6.91 26.78 5.29
N MET A 236 -5.88 27.08 6.09
CA MET A 236 -5.97 28.11 7.13
C MET A 236 -6.12 29.53 6.56
N ILE A 237 -5.42 29.85 5.46
CA ILE A 237 -5.58 31.13 4.77
C ILE A 237 -7.03 31.29 4.29
N LEU A 238 -7.60 30.26 3.65
CA LEU A 238 -8.98 30.28 3.18
C LEU A 238 -9.96 30.38 4.35
N PHE A 239 -9.74 29.63 5.43
CA PHE A 239 -10.55 29.69 6.65
C PHE A 239 -10.58 31.12 7.24
N CYS A 240 -9.42 31.75 7.42
CA CYS A 240 -9.31 33.11 7.95
C CYS A 240 -9.95 34.14 7.01
N ARG A 241 -9.81 33.98 5.70
CA ARG A 241 -10.45 34.87 4.71
C ARG A 241 -11.97 34.77 4.76
N ILE A 242 -12.53 33.55 4.79
CA ILE A 242 -13.97 33.34 4.93
C ILE A 242 -14.44 33.87 6.29
N LYS A 243 -13.62 33.78 7.34
CA LYS A 243 -13.89 34.41 8.65
C LYS A 243 -14.10 35.91 8.53
N SER A 244 -13.15 36.58 7.90
CA SER A 244 -13.18 38.03 7.69
C SER A 244 -14.33 38.51 6.80
N MET A 245 -14.89 37.66 5.94
CA MET A 245 -16.00 38.06 5.04
C MET A 245 -17.39 37.97 5.68
N ASN A 246 -17.58 37.15 6.72
CA ASN A 246 -18.87 37.06 7.42
C ASN A 246 -18.84 37.70 8.82
N SER A 247 -17.81 38.50 9.13
CA SER A 247 -17.73 39.32 10.33
C SER A 247 -17.81 40.79 9.94
#